data_AF-A0A1A8M434-F1
#
_entry.id   AF-A0A1A8M434-F1
#
_cell.length_a   1.000
_cell.length_b   1.000
_cell.length_c   1.000
_cell.angle_alpha   90.00
_cell.angle_beta   90.00
_cell.angle_gamma   90.00
#
_symmetry.space_group_name_H-M   'P 1'
#
loop_
_entity.id
_entity.type
_entity.pdbx_description
1 polymer ?
#
loop_
_entity_poly.entity_id
_entity_poly.type
_entity_poly.pdbx_seq_one_letter_code
_entity_poly.pdbx_strand_id
1 'polypeptide(L)' 'GLSRVLEDDPDSAYTTSGGKIPIRWTAPEAIAFRKFSSASDVWSYGVVMWEVMSYGERPYWNLTNRDVIKSVEEGY' A
#
# COMPACT_ATOMS: atom_id res chain seq x y z
N GLY A 1 -9.74 6.76 -10.28
CA GLY A 1 -8.59 7.04 -9.40
C GLY A 1 -8.99 6.81 -7.97
N LEU A 2 -8.07 6.35 -7.12
CA LEU A 2 -8.30 6.18 -5.68
C LEU A 2 -7.90 7.42 -4.86
N SER A 3 -7.31 8.44 -5.49
CA SER A 3 -6.87 9.67 -4.82
C SER A 3 -8.01 10.41 -4.14
N ARG A 4 -7.77 10.85 -2.91
CA ARG A 4 -8.64 11.73 -2.13
C ARG A 4 -7.84 12.89 -1.57
N VAL A 5 -8.49 14.05 -1.41
CA VAL A 5 -7.88 15.21 -0.78
C VAL A 5 -7.77 14.94 0.72
N LEU A 6 -6.55 15.05 1.24
CA LEU A 6 -6.26 15.06 2.67
C LEU A 6 -6.36 16.50 3.19
N GLU A 7 -6.75 16.67 4.46
CA GLU A 7 -6.63 17.95 5.15
C GLU A 7 -5.15 18.31 5.35
N ASP A 8 -4.83 19.58 5.55
CA ASP A 8 -3.44 20.11 5.64
C ASP A 8 -2.74 19.72 6.97
N ASP A 9 -3.10 18.57 7.54
CA ASP A 9 -2.51 17.99 8.75
C ASP A 9 -1.62 16.79 8.35
N PRO A 10 -0.37 16.71 8.84
CA PRO A 10 0.56 15.65 8.46
C PRO A 10 0.17 14.25 8.97
N ASP A 11 -0.72 14.16 9.98
CA ASP A 11 -1.30 12.90 10.46
C ASP A 11 -2.70 12.64 9.88
N SER A 12 -3.16 13.52 8.98
CA SER A 12 -4.44 13.33 8.30
C SER A 12 -4.42 11.99 7.58
N ALA A 13 -5.41 11.18 7.92
CA ALA A 13 -5.65 9.93 7.26
C ALA A 13 -7.13 9.80 6.96
N TYR A 14 -7.44 9.38 5.75
CA TYR A 14 -8.83 9.14 5.37
C TYR A 14 -9.15 7.65 5.41
N THR A 15 -10.39 7.35 5.74
CA THR A 15 -10.94 6.00 5.71
C THR A 15 -11.77 5.81 4.45
N THR A 16 -11.57 4.71 3.72
CA THR A 16 -12.37 4.40 2.53
C THR A 16 -13.40 3.31 2.81
N SER A 17 -14.67 3.61 2.56
CA SER A 17 -15.77 2.64 2.68
C SER A 17 -16.01 1.95 1.32
N GLY A 18 -15.56 0.70 1.18
CA GLY A 18 -15.75 -0.12 -0.03
C GLY A 18 -14.59 -0.07 -1.05
N GLY A 19 -14.68 -0.88 -2.11
CA GLY A 19 -13.71 -0.94 -3.21
C GLY A 19 -12.62 -2.03 -3.09
N LYS A 20 -12.12 -2.50 -4.24
CA LYS A 20 -10.94 -3.38 -4.33
C LYS A 20 -9.68 -2.52 -4.18
N ILE A 21 -8.83 -2.87 -3.22
CA ILE A 21 -7.52 -2.21 -3.00
C ILE A 21 -6.39 -3.04 -3.63
N PRO A 22 -5.37 -2.39 -4.23
CA PRO A 22 -4.24 -3.09 -4.82
C PRO A 22 -3.27 -3.57 -3.73
N ILE A 23 -3.55 -4.74 -3.14
CA ILE A 23 -2.86 -5.30 -1.95
C ILE A 23 -1.33 -5.17 -2.01
N ARG A 24 -0.70 -5.46 -3.16
CA ARG A 24 0.78 -5.45 -3.30
C ARG A 24 1.40 -4.06 -3.22
N TRP A 25 0.64 -2.99 -3.40
CA TRP A 25 1.12 -1.62 -3.26
C TRP A 25 0.57 -0.94 -2.01
N THR A 26 -0.30 -1.61 -1.24
CA THR A 26 -0.98 -0.99 -0.11
C THR A 26 -0.20 -1.24 1.17
N ALA A 27 0.03 -0.19 1.96
CA ALA A 27 0.69 -0.27 3.26
C ALA A 27 -0.10 -1.15 4.25
N PRO A 28 0.57 -1.84 5.19
CA PRO A 28 -0.09 -2.75 6.13
C PRO A 28 -1.21 -2.08 6.95
N GLU A 29 -1.00 -0.83 7.40
CA GLU A 29 -2.01 -0.06 8.13
C GLU A 29 -3.22 0.30 7.25
N ALA A 30 -3.01 0.51 5.95
CA ALA A 30 -4.06 0.76 4.98
C ALA A 30 -4.81 -0.52 4.57
N ILE A 31 -4.16 -1.70 4.64
CA ILE A 31 -4.82 -3.00 4.46
C ILE A 31 -5.68 -3.34 5.69
N ALA A 32 -5.11 -3.25 6.89
CA ALA A 32 -5.75 -3.70 8.12
C ALA A 32 -6.88 -2.76 8.58
N PHE A 33 -6.62 -1.45 8.58
CA PHE A 33 -7.53 -0.46 9.17
C PHE A 33 -8.18 0.45 8.13
N ARG A 34 -7.86 0.27 6.85
CA ARG A 34 -8.26 1.19 5.78
C ARG A 34 -7.90 2.65 6.06
N LYS A 35 -6.81 2.88 6.81
CA LYS A 35 -6.25 4.20 7.11
C LYS A 35 -5.25 4.57 6.02
N PHE A 36 -5.60 5.53 5.18
CA PHE A 36 -4.71 6.03 4.12
C PHE A 36 -4.19 7.40 4.49
N SER A 37 -2.87 7.54 4.56
CA SER A 37 -2.15 8.78 4.87
C SER A 37 -0.98 8.97 3.92
N SER A 38 -0.31 10.12 4.02
CA SER A 38 0.95 10.39 3.30
C SER A 38 2.01 9.29 3.51
N ALA A 39 2.07 8.68 4.70
CA ALA A 39 2.99 7.57 4.97
C ALA A 39 2.64 6.30 4.16
N SER A 40 1.34 6.00 4.00
CA SER A 40 0.89 4.87 3.18
C SER A 40 1.15 5.11 1.67
N ASP A 41 1.18 6.37 1.23
CA ASP A 41 1.59 6.73 -0.12
C ASP A 41 3.11 6.56 -0.30
N VAL A 42 3.92 6.87 0.72
CA VAL A 42 5.37 6.62 0.72
C VAL A 42 5.68 5.12 0.63
N TRP A 43 4.90 4.26 1.31
CA TRP A 43 4.99 2.81 1.14
C TRP A 43 4.76 2.41 -0.32
N SER A 44 3.66 2.90 -0.91
CA SER A 44 3.30 2.63 -2.29
C SER A 44 4.41 3.06 -3.26
N TYR A 45 5.03 4.22 -2.99
CA TYR A 45 6.18 4.71 -3.74
C TYR A 45 7.41 3.81 -3.62
N GLY A 46 7.69 3.25 -2.42
CA GLY A 46 8.77 2.28 -2.22
C GLY A 46 8.58 1.02 -3.08
N VAL A 47 7.36 0.50 -3.17
CA VAL A 47 7.04 -0.62 -4.06
C VAL A 47 7.28 -0.25 -5.53
N VAL A 48 6.86 0.94 -5.96
CA VAL A 48 7.11 1.43 -7.33
C VAL A 48 8.61 1.58 -7.60
N MET A 49 9.40 2.09 -6.65
CA MET A 49 10.86 2.14 -6.80
C MET A 49 11.46 0.75 -6.98
N TRP A 50 10.99 -0.25 -6.22
CA TRP A 50 11.42 -1.64 -6.39
C TRP A 50 11.09 -2.16 -7.79
N GLU A 51 9.89 -1.87 -8.32
CA GLU A 51 9.52 -2.26 -9.68
C GLU A 51 10.43 -1.62 -10.73
N VAL A 52 10.75 -0.33 -10.60
CA VAL A 52 11.66 0.37 -11.51
C VAL A 52 13.05 -0.26 -11.50
N MET A 53 13.60 -0.54 -10.31
CA MET A 53 14.93 -1.15 -10.16
C MET A 53 14.96 -2.61 -10.61
N SER A 54 13.82 -3.29 -10.56
CA SER A 54 13.66 -4.69 -10.98
C SER A 54 13.16 -4.81 -12.42
N TYR A 55 13.28 -3.75 -13.24
CA TYR A 55 12.89 -3.74 -14.66
C TYR A 55 11.43 -4.13 -14.91
N GLY A 56 10.52 -3.73 -14.01
CA GLY A 56 9.08 -4.00 -14.11
C GLY A 56 8.67 -5.39 -13.65
N GLU A 57 9.50 -6.08 -12.86
CA GLU A 57 9.06 -7.31 -12.20
C GLU A 57 7.84 -7.08 -11.30
N ARG A 58 7.04 -8.13 -11.14
CA ARG A 58 5.83 -8.09 -10.32
C ARG A 58 6.20 -8.10 -8.83
N PRO A 59 5.73 -7.13 -8.03
CA PRO A 59 5.96 -7.13 -6.58
C PRO A 59 5.47 -8.43 -5.93
N TYR A 60 6.31 -8.99 -5.05
CA TYR A 60 6.05 -10.26 -4.35
C TYR A 60 5.85 -11.48 -5.27
N TRP A 61 6.25 -11.40 -6.54
CA TRP A 61 6.19 -12.48 -7.54
C TRP A 61 4.84 -13.24 -7.54
N ASN A 62 4.88 -14.53 -7.22
CA ASN A 62 3.77 -15.47 -7.28
C ASN A 62 3.06 -15.66 -5.93
N LEU A 63 3.41 -14.87 -4.91
CA LEU A 63 2.71 -14.92 -3.63
C LEU A 63 1.23 -14.55 -3.81
N THR A 64 0.34 -15.28 -3.13
CA THR A 64 -1.07 -14.93 -3.10
C THR A 64 -1.26 -13.64 -2.30
N ASN A 65 -2.35 -12.92 -2.50
CA ASN A 65 -2.59 -11.69 -1.72
C ASN A 65 -2.61 -11.95 -0.21
N ARG A 66 -3.06 -13.14 0.23
CA ARG A 66 -3.04 -13.53 1.63
C ARG A 66 -1.61 -13.70 2.15
N ASP A 67 -0.76 -14.33 1.36
CA ASP A 67 0.63 -14.57 1.76
C ASP A 67 1.43 -13.25 1.75
N VAL A 68 1.16 -12.35 0.80
CA VAL A 68 1.75 -11.00 0.78
C VAL A 68 1.44 -10.25 2.08
N ILE A 69 0.16 -10.24 2.51
CA ILE A 69 -0.24 -9.57 3.75
C ILE A 69 0.56 -10.13 4.94
N LYS A 70 0.61 -11.45 5.06
CA LYS A 70 1.32 -12.11 6.14
C LYS A 70 2.82 -11.79 6.13
N SER A 71 3.47 -11.86 4.97
CA SER A 71 4.91 -11.58 4.85
C SER A 71 5.24 -10.13 5.19
N VAL A 72 4.39 -9.18 4.78
CA VAL A 72 4.55 -7.76 5.12
C VAL A 72 4.38 -7.52 6.62
N GLU A 73 3.43 -8.19 7.27
CA GLU A 73 3.27 -8.13 8.74
C GLU A 73 4.45 -8.73 9.51
N GLU A 74 5.15 -9.71 8.92
CA GLU A 74 6.35 -10.34 9.48
C GLU A 74 7.65 -9.54 9.23
N GLY A 75 7.58 -8.43 8.50
CA GLY A 75 8.71 -7.52 8.27
C GLY A 75 9.56 -7.80 7.02
N TYR A 76 8.97 -8.42 6.00
CA TYR A 76 9.59 -8.66 4.68
C TYR A 76 10.10 -7.39 3.99
#